data_AF-I4VUM0-F1
#
_entry.id   AF-I4VUM0-F1
#
_cell.length_a   1.000
_cell.length_b   1.000
_cell.length_c   1.000
_cell.angle_alpha   90.00
_cell.angle_beta   90.00
_cell.angle_gamma   90.00
#
_symmetry.space_group_name_H-M   'P 1'
#
loop_
_entity.id
_entity.type
_entity.pdbx_description
1 polymer ?
#
loop_
_entity_poly.entity_id
_entity_poly.type
_entity_poly.pdbx_seq_one_letter_code
_entity_poly.pdbx_strand_id
1 'polypeptide(L)' 'MRLGASVQKTDTPSYPIGYDAGKALNAAGRAAGETGYGAHWAGQGAPLARPLSAQALMRSLINEWQLTS' A
#
# COMPACT_ATOMS: atom_id res chain seq x y z
N MET A 1 -13.94 18.30 8.13
CA MET A 1 -14.52 17.91 6.83
C MET A 1 -13.64 16.82 6.22
N ARG A 2 -14.19 15.68 5.78
CA ARG A 2 -13.38 14.62 5.11
C ARG A 2 -13.35 14.88 3.61
N LEU A 3 -12.15 14.87 3.01
CA LEU A 3 -11.99 14.98 1.56
C LEU A 3 -12.71 13.79 0.88
N GLY A 4 -13.50 14.06 -0.17
CA GLY A 4 -14.23 13.03 -0.90
C GLY A 4 -15.56 12.57 -0.29
N ALA A 5 -16.00 13.12 0.84
CA ALA A 5 -17.23 12.68 1.52
C ALA A 5 -18.52 12.87 0.69
N SER A 6 -18.51 13.76 -0.30
CA SER A 6 -19.66 14.04 -1.18
C SER A 6 -19.58 13.34 -2.55
N VAL A 7 -18.49 12.62 -2.84
CA VAL A 7 -18.28 11.99 -4.15
C VAL A 7 -19.10 10.70 -4.22
N GLN A 8 -19.97 10.57 -5.22
CA GLN A 8 -20.69 9.33 -5.44
C GLN A 8 -19.78 8.31 -6.12
N LYS A 9 -20.01 7.02 -5.86
CA LYS A 9 -19.25 5.93 -6.50
C LYS A 9 -19.32 6.01 -8.04
N THR A 10 -20.48 6.42 -8.57
CA THR A 10 -20.71 6.62 -10.02
C THR A 10 -19.85 7.72 -10.62
N ASP A 11 -19.36 8.65 -9.80
CA ASP A 11 -18.53 9.77 -10.24
C ASP A 11 -17.04 9.39 -10.26
N THR A 12 -16.69 8.20 -9.75
CA THR A 12 -15.31 7.70 -9.78
C THR A 12 -14.96 7.31 -11.21
N PRO A 13 -13.89 7.85 -11.80
CA PRO A 13 -13.48 7.52 -13.15
C PRO A 13 -13.18 6.03 -13.31
N SER A 14 -13.48 5.48 -14.49
CA SER A 14 -13.08 4.12 -14.87
C SER A 14 -11.57 3.91 -14.71
N TYR A 15 -11.17 2.69 -14.35
CA TYR A 15 -9.76 2.32 -14.36
C TYR A 15 -9.16 2.48 -15.77
N PRO A 16 -7.92 3.02 -15.92
CA PRO A 16 -6.98 3.44 -14.88
C PRO A 16 -7.00 4.95 -14.53
N ILE A 17 -8.01 5.72 -14.95
CA ILE A 17 -8.01 7.19 -14.84
C ILE A 17 -7.84 7.66 -13.38
N GLY A 18 -8.59 7.08 -12.45
CA GLY A 18 -8.46 7.40 -11.02
C GLY A 18 -7.08 7.06 -10.45
N TYR A 19 -6.45 6.00 -10.95
CA TYR A 19 -5.08 5.62 -10.55
C TYR A 19 -4.05 6.62 -11.07
N ASP A 20 -4.25 7.13 -12.29
CA ASP A 20 -3.37 8.14 -12.87
C ASP A 20 -3.44 9.47 -12.11
N ALA A 21 -4.65 9.94 -11.80
CA ALA A 21 -4.86 11.11 -10.95
C ALA A 21 -4.24 10.93 -9.55
N GLY A 22 -4.37 9.74 -8.96
CA GLY A 22 -3.76 9.40 -7.68
C GLY A 22 -2.22 9.48 -7.69
N LYS A 23 -1.57 9.00 -8.76
CA LYS A 23 -0.11 9.13 -8.90
C LYS A 23 0.33 10.60 -8.99
N ALA A 24 -0.39 11.42 -9.76
CA ALA A 24 -0.08 12.84 -9.90
C ALA A 24 -0.23 13.58 -8.56
N LEU A 25 -1.30 13.29 -7.81
CA LEU A 25 -1.51 13.81 -6.46
C LEU A 25 -0.40 13.39 -5.50
N ASN A 26 0.01 12.10 -5.52
CA ASN A 26 1.12 11.62 -4.70
C ASN A 26 2.44 12.32 -5.04
N ALA A 27 2.72 12.59 -6.31
CA ALA A 27 3.91 13.34 -6.71
C ALA A 27 3.89 14.78 -6.17
N ALA A 28 2.75 15.47 -6.29
CA ALA A 28 2.57 16.82 -5.76
C ALA A 28 2.66 16.85 -4.22
N GLY A 29 2.04 15.90 -3.53
CA GLY A 29 2.11 15.77 -2.08
C GLY A 29 3.54 15.57 -1.59
N ARG A 30 4.29 14.65 -2.21
CA ARG A 30 5.70 14.41 -1.87
C ARG A 30 6.56 15.67 -2.05
N ALA A 31 6.32 16.45 -3.10
CA ALA A 31 7.02 17.72 -3.32
C ALA A 31 6.69 18.76 -2.23
N ALA A 32 5.53 18.66 -1.60
CA ALA A 32 5.09 19.49 -0.47
C ALA A 32 5.42 18.90 0.92
N GLY A 33 6.11 17.75 1.00
CA GLY A 33 6.41 17.08 2.27
C GLY A 33 5.29 16.18 2.81
N GLU A 34 4.21 15.99 2.06
CA GLU A 34 3.06 15.14 2.41
C GLU A 34 3.19 13.75 1.81
N THR A 35 3.11 12.70 2.64
CA THR A 35 3.27 11.30 2.19
C THR A 35 1.97 10.49 2.18
N GLY A 36 0.84 11.09 2.57
CA GLY A 36 -0.44 10.40 2.77
C GLY A 36 -1.19 9.96 1.51
N TYR A 37 -0.74 10.36 0.31
CA TYR A 37 -1.43 10.06 -0.96
C TYR A 37 -0.85 8.84 -1.69
N GLY A 38 0.13 8.15 -1.10
CA GLY A 38 0.72 6.93 -1.66
C GLY A 38 -0.25 5.75 -1.64
N ALA A 39 -0.17 4.90 -2.66
CA ALA A 39 -0.89 3.63 -2.70
C ALA A 39 -0.16 2.58 -1.81
N HIS A 40 -0.41 2.62 -0.50
CA HIS A 40 0.20 1.72 0.49
C HIS A 40 -0.54 0.36 0.57
N TRP A 41 -0.44 -0.44 -0.49
CA TRP A 41 -1.09 -1.75 -0.54
C TRP A 41 -0.50 -2.71 0.51
N ALA A 42 -1.38 -3.36 1.27
CA ALA A 42 -1.01 -4.41 2.20
C ALA A 42 -2.14 -5.43 2.29
N GLY A 43 -1.79 -6.73 2.30
CA GLY A 43 -2.76 -7.81 2.52
C GLY A 43 -3.15 -7.93 4.00
N GLN A 44 -4.09 -8.83 4.31
CA GLN A 44 -4.56 -9.03 5.69
C GLN A 44 -3.45 -9.49 6.67
N GLY A 45 -2.39 -10.11 6.14
CA GLY A 45 -1.21 -10.52 6.93
C GLY A 45 -0.21 -9.40 7.25
N ALA A 46 -0.49 -8.13 6.91
CA ALA A 46 0.40 -7.00 7.15
C ALA A 46 0.93 -6.87 8.60
N PRO A 47 0.15 -7.16 9.66
CA PRO A 47 0.65 -7.12 11.04
C PRO A 47 1.77 -8.13 11.33
N LEU A 48 1.95 -9.15 10.48
CA LEU A 48 3.01 -10.17 10.61
C LEU A 48 4.27 -9.82 9.81
N ALA A 49 4.32 -8.66 9.15
CA ALA A 49 5.46 -8.24 8.36
C ALA A 49 6.72 -8.09 9.24
N ARG A 50 7.86 -8.56 8.72
CA ARG A 50 9.16 -8.53 9.42
C ARG A 50 10.14 -7.63 8.64
N PRO A 51 10.79 -6.65 9.29
CA PRO A 51 11.76 -5.77 8.63
C PRO A 51 13.11 -6.48 8.47
N LEU A 52 13.15 -7.49 7.61
CA LEU A 52 14.33 -8.32 7.31
C LEU A 52 14.71 -8.19 5.84
N SER A 53 15.98 -8.47 5.53
CA SER A 53 16.37 -8.70 4.12
C SER A 53 15.60 -9.90 3.57
N ALA A 54 15.39 -9.94 2.25
CA ALA A 54 14.74 -11.07 1.60
C ALA A 54 15.41 -12.41 1.96
N GLN A 55 16.76 -12.44 2.00
CA GLN A 55 17.51 -13.63 2.36
C GLN A 55 17.25 -14.10 3.80
N ALA A 56 17.26 -13.18 4.77
CA ALA A 56 17.02 -13.50 6.17
C ALA A 56 15.56 -13.92 6.42
N LEU A 57 14.61 -13.26 5.75
CA LEU A 57 13.19 -13.62 5.82
C LEU A 57 12.96 -15.04 5.30
N MET A 58 13.48 -15.38 4.12
CA MET A 58 13.31 -16.71 3.54
C MET A 58 13.93 -17.80 4.41
N ARG A 59 15.12 -17.56 4.98
CA ARG A 59 15.75 -18.50 5.91
C ARG A 59 14.87 -18.74 7.15
N SER A 60 14.29 -17.68 7.69
CA SER A 60 13.41 -17.79 8.86
C SER A 60 12.16 -18.60 8.55
N LEU A 61 11.51 -18.32 7.41
CA LEU A 61 10.33 -19.06 6.95
C LEU A 61 10.61 -20.55 6.72
N ILE A 62 11.76 -20.89 6.12
CA ILE A 62 12.16 -22.29 5.89
C ILE A 62 12.38 -23.00 7.23
N ASN A 63 13.08 -22.36 8.17
CA ASN A 63 13.31 -22.94 9.50
C ASN A 63 11.98 -23.14 10.26
N GLU A 64 11.08 -22.16 10.21
CA GLU A 64 9.74 -22.24 10.82
C GLU A 64 8.94 -23.43 10.25
N TRP A 65 8.97 -23.59 8.93
CA TRP A 65 8.31 -24.70 8.25
C TRP A 65 8.88 -26.06 8.67
N GLN A 66 10.20 -26.20 8.74
CA GLN A 66 10.88 -27.44 9.12
C GLN A 66 10.67 -27.81 10.59
N LEU A 67 10.59 -26.83 11.50
CA LEU A 67 10.34 -27.08 12.93
C LEU A 67 8.89 -27.51 13.23
N THR A 68 7.98 -27.24 12.30
CA THR A 68 6.53 -27.54 12.43
C THR A 68 6.14 -28.80 11.65
N SER A 69 7.05 -29.35 10.86
CA SER A 69 6.87 -30.60 10.09
C SER A 69 7.34 -31.80 10.90
#